data_AF-A0A6G7LLV8-F1
#
_entry.id   AF-A0A6G7LLV8-F1
#
_cell.length_a   1.000
_cell.length_b   1.000
_cell.length_c   1.000
_cell.angle_alpha   90.00
_cell.angle_beta   90.00
_cell.angle_gamma   90.00
#
_symmetry.space_group_name_H-M   'P 1'
#
loop_
_entity.id
_entity.type
_entity.pdbx_description
1 polymer ?
#
loop_
_entity_poly.entity_id
_entity_poly.type
_entity_poly.pdbx_seq_one_letter_code
_entity_poly.pdbx_strand_id
1 'polypeptide(L)'
;MSWELSQEIMDAMPNWQRRNQIHALARHLLSLESPPTDGQACYDWLEQQVSQAYQYGFTELSHLRLVAEALFLAQVSLDDQEVSAIVTKTGLPSGRAAILLQWAKERQATVKESGYEL
;
A
#
# COMPACT_ATOMS: atom_id res chain seq x y z
N MET A 1 8.78 15.85 36.55
CA MET A 1 8.46 16.18 35.15
C MET A 1 7.03 15.74 34.91
N SER A 2 6.10 16.70 34.83
CA SER A 2 4.68 16.42 34.51
C SER A 2 4.65 15.90 33.07
N TRP A 3 4.19 14.67 32.86
CA TRP A 3 3.92 14.12 31.53
C TRP A 3 2.60 14.72 31.03
N GLU A 4 2.58 16.02 30.80
CA GLU A 4 1.43 16.68 30.19
C GLU A 4 1.52 16.54 28.67
N LEU A 5 0.49 15.89 28.11
CA LEU A 5 0.25 15.82 26.68
C LEU A 5 -0.02 17.25 26.17
N SER A 6 0.97 17.85 25.52
CA SER A 6 0.81 19.18 24.93
C SER A 6 -0.19 19.12 23.77
N GLN A 7 -0.86 20.25 23.50
CA GLN A 7 -1.75 20.38 22.34
C GLN A 7 -1.03 20.04 21.02
N GLU A 8 0.25 20.43 20.90
CA GLU A 8 1.10 20.08 19.76
C GLU A 8 1.27 18.56 19.60
N ILE A 9 1.45 17.81 20.70
CA ILE A 9 1.52 16.34 20.65
C ILE A 9 0.16 15.77 20.26
N MET A 10 -0.94 16.28 20.80
CA MET A 10 -2.30 15.83 20.46
C MET A 10 -2.65 16.10 19.00
N ASP A 11 -2.30 17.27 18.47
CA ASP A 11 -2.52 17.64 17.07
C ASP A 11 -1.63 16.81 16.13
N ALA A 12 -0.45 16.39 16.61
CA ALA A 12 0.45 15.54 15.86
C ALA A 12 0.05 14.05 15.90
N MET A 13 -0.72 13.58 16.90
CA MET A 13 -1.05 12.15 17.06
C MET A 13 -1.57 11.46 15.79
N PRO A 14 -2.53 12.03 15.03
CA PRO A 14 -2.99 11.41 13.78
C PRO A 14 -1.89 11.28 12.72
N ASN A 15 -1.00 12.28 12.64
CA ASN A 15 0.13 12.28 11.72
C ASN A 15 1.19 11.25 12.12
N TRP A 16 1.46 11.10 13.42
CA TRP A 16 2.34 10.06 13.95
C TRP A 16 1.81 8.66 13.69
N GLN A 17 0.51 8.44 13.88
CA GLN A 17 -0.13 7.16 13.58
C GLN A 17 -0.01 6.82 12.09
N ARG A 18 -0.27 7.78 11.20
CA ARG A 18 -0.12 7.59 9.75
C ARG A 18 1.33 7.27 9.37
N ARG A 19 2.32 8.01 9.89
CA ARG A 19 3.74 7.74 9.64
C ARG A 19 4.17 6.35 10.11
N ASN A 20 3.73 5.94 11.30
CA ASN A 20 4.01 4.60 11.82
C ASN A 20 3.41 3.50 10.94
N GLN A 21 2.20 3.71 10.40
CA GLN A 21 1.61 2.79 9.44
C GLN A 21 2.41 2.72 8.14
N ILE A 22 2.82 3.85 7.56
CA ILE A 22 3.67 3.89 6.35
C ILE A 22 4.99 3.14 6.59
N HIS A 23 5.66 3.38 7.71
CA HIS A 23 6.88 2.64 8.06
C HIS A 23 6.64 1.13 8.22
N ALA A 24 5.52 0.72 8.82
CA ALA A 24 5.16 -0.70 8.94
C ALA A 24 4.92 -1.33 7.56
N LEU A 25 4.27 -0.61 6.65
CA LEU A 25 4.05 -1.04 5.27
C LEU A 25 5.35 -1.17 4.48
N ALA A 26 6.27 -0.21 4.62
CA ALA A 26 7.59 -0.26 3.98
C ALA A 26 8.38 -1.49 4.43
N ARG A 27 8.41 -1.78 5.74
CA ARG A 27 9.05 -2.99 6.26
C ARG A 27 8.40 -4.26 5.74
N HIS A 28 7.06 -4.28 5.60
CA HIS A 28 6.35 -5.41 5.00
C HIS A 28 6.82 -5.66 3.55
N LEU A 29 6.86 -4.63 2.70
CA LEU A 29 7.31 -4.80 1.31
C LEU A 29 8.77 -5.26 1.22
N LEU A 30 9.65 -4.70 2.06
CA LEU A 30 11.06 -5.10 2.12
C LEU A 30 11.26 -6.54 2.64
N SER A 31 10.26 -7.13 3.31
CA SER A 31 10.30 -8.52 3.77
C SER A 31 9.81 -9.53 2.75
N LEU A 32 9.29 -9.08 1.60
CA LEU A 32 8.89 -9.96 0.50
C LEU A 32 10.13 -10.57 -0.16
N GLU A 33 9.98 -11.72 -0.81
CA GLU A 33 11.09 -12.48 -1.41
C GLU A 33 11.82 -11.76 -2.56
N SER A 34 11.24 -10.69 -3.11
CA SER A 34 11.84 -9.87 -4.17
C SER A 34 11.68 -8.39 -3.84
N PRO A 35 12.32 -7.91 -2.77
CA PRO A 35 12.17 -6.54 -2.33
C PRO A 35 12.96 -5.60 -3.24
N PRO A 36 12.56 -4.32 -3.37
CA PRO A 36 13.35 -3.33 -4.07
C PRO A 36 14.59 -3.00 -3.24
N THR A 37 15.69 -2.64 -3.91
CA THR A 37 16.99 -2.37 -3.28
C THR A 37 17.11 -0.98 -2.66
N ASP A 38 16.23 -0.04 -2.99
CA ASP A 38 16.22 1.32 -2.43
C ASP A 38 15.03 1.53 -1.47
N GLY A 39 15.34 1.60 -0.18
CA GLY A 39 14.35 1.81 0.88
C GLY A 39 13.76 3.23 0.89
N GLN A 40 14.49 4.25 0.45
CA GLN A 40 13.97 5.62 0.44
C GLN A 40 12.95 5.79 -0.69
N ALA A 41 13.28 5.33 -1.89
CA ALA A 41 12.33 5.34 -3.00
C ALA A 41 11.06 4.53 -2.70
N CYS A 42 11.20 3.39 -2.00
CA CYS A 42 10.06 2.60 -1.54
C CYS A 42 9.16 3.37 -0.57
N TYR A 43 9.77 4.10 0.38
CA TYR A 43 9.05 4.91 1.34
C TYR A 43 8.28 6.06 0.67
N ASP A 44 8.93 6.81 -0.21
CA ASP A 44 8.32 7.95 -0.90
C ASP A 44 7.15 7.51 -1.80
N TRP A 45 7.33 6.39 -2.52
CA TRP A 45 6.25 5.78 -3.30
C TRP A 45 5.07 5.33 -2.41
N LEU A 46 5.35 4.70 -1.27
CA LEU A 46 4.32 4.28 -0.32
C LEU A 46 3.53 5.45 0.25
N GLU A 47 4.19 6.57 0.57
CA GLU A 47 3.52 7.76 1.08
C GLU A 47 2.49 8.30 0.09
N GLN A 48 2.84 8.32 -1.21
CA GLN A 48 1.93 8.70 -2.28
C GLN A 48 0.74 7.71 -2.40
N GLN A 49 1.02 6.40 -2.50
CA GLN A 49 -0.03 5.40 -2.70
C GLN A 49 -0.97 5.29 -1.49
N VAL A 50 -0.46 5.37 -0.27
CA VAL A 50 -1.27 5.34 0.96
C VAL A 50 -2.20 6.55 1.02
N SER A 51 -1.70 7.74 0.67
CA SER A 51 -2.51 8.96 0.64
C SER A 51 -3.69 8.84 -0.33
N GLN A 52 -3.47 8.25 -1.51
CA GLN A 52 -4.53 7.97 -2.47
C GLN A 52 -5.48 6.86 -1.97
N ALA A 53 -4.97 5.77 -1.37
CA ALA A 53 -5.80 4.69 -0.83
C ALA A 53 -6.77 5.19 0.25
N TYR A 54 -6.35 6.16 1.08
CA TYR A 54 -7.22 6.84 2.02
C TYR A 54 -8.38 7.57 1.33
N GLN A 55 -8.15 8.21 0.18
CA GLN A 55 -9.20 8.87 -0.60
C GLN A 55 -10.23 7.85 -1.15
N TYR A 56 -9.79 6.61 -1.41
CA TYR A 56 -10.66 5.50 -1.81
C TYR A 56 -11.32 4.77 -0.63
N GLY A 57 -11.11 5.24 0.61
CA GLY A 57 -11.76 4.71 1.82
C GLY A 57 -11.03 3.52 2.47
N PHE A 58 -9.76 3.27 2.12
CA PHE A 58 -8.94 2.29 2.84
C PHE A 58 -8.28 2.94 4.06
N THR A 59 -8.86 2.73 5.24
CA THR A 59 -8.40 3.34 6.50
C THR A 59 -7.75 2.35 7.47
N GLU A 60 -8.05 1.06 7.33
CA GLU A 60 -7.48 0.01 8.19
C GLU A 60 -6.13 -0.48 7.66
N LEU A 61 -5.20 -0.73 8.58
CA LEU A 61 -3.83 -1.17 8.26
C LEU A 61 -3.81 -2.48 7.46
N SER A 62 -4.70 -3.43 7.78
CA SER A 62 -4.85 -4.70 7.04
C SER A 62 -5.16 -4.47 5.56
N HIS A 63 -6.07 -3.54 5.25
CA HIS A 63 -6.44 -3.22 3.88
C HIS A 63 -5.34 -2.45 3.16
N LEU A 64 -4.72 -1.47 3.84
CA LEU A 64 -3.58 -0.73 3.28
C LEU A 64 -2.42 -1.67 2.94
N ARG A 65 -2.19 -2.72 3.74
CA ARG A 65 -1.18 -3.74 3.46
C ARG A 65 -1.46 -4.51 2.18
N LEU A 66 -2.70 -4.96 1.98
CA LEU A 66 -3.13 -5.66 0.77
C LEU A 66 -3.00 -4.76 -0.47
N VAL A 67 -3.42 -3.49 -0.37
CA VAL A 67 -3.33 -2.52 -1.47
C VAL A 67 -1.86 -2.23 -1.81
N ALA A 68 -1.03 -1.91 -0.81
CA ALA A 68 0.39 -1.62 -1.03
C ALA A 68 1.13 -2.80 -1.65
N GLU A 69 0.87 -4.03 -1.18
CA GLU A 69 1.45 -5.24 -1.76
C GLU A 69 0.99 -5.44 -3.21
N ALA A 70 -0.29 -5.25 -3.51
CA ALA A 70 -0.80 -5.42 -4.86
C ALA A 70 -0.19 -4.43 -5.86
N LEU A 71 -0.17 -3.14 -5.52
CA LEU A 71 0.41 -2.08 -6.35
C LEU A 71 1.90 -2.34 -6.58
N PHE A 72 2.60 -2.82 -5.55
CA PHE A 72 4.01 -3.15 -5.64
C PHE A 72 4.26 -4.37 -6.56
N LEU A 73 3.51 -5.46 -6.38
CA LEU A 73 3.65 -6.68 -7.17
C LEU A 73 3.38 -6.45 -8.66
N ALA A 74 2.38 -5.64 -8.98
CA ALA A 74 2.03 -5.29 -10.36
C ALA A 74 2.86 -4.12 -10.92
N GLN A 75 3.66 -3.44 -10.09
CA GLN A 75 4.42 -2.23 -10.46
C GLN A 75 3.55 -1.12 -11.08
N VAL A 76 2.40 -0.87 -10.46
CA VAL A 76 1.39 0.10 -10.90
C VAL A 76 1.04 1.08 -9.77
N SER A 77 0.27 2.11 -10.09
CA SER A 77 -0.29 3.06 -9.13
C SER A 77 -1.83 3.00 -9.10
N LEU A 78 -2.44 3.64 -8.11
CA LEU A 78 -3.90 3.77 -8.03
C LEU A 78 -4.51 4.66 -9.13
N ASP A 79 -3.68 5.42 -9.85
CA ASP A 79 -4.10 6.24 -10.99
C ASP A 79 -4.23 5.42 -12.28
N ASP A 80 -3.71 4.18 -12.30
CA ASP A 80 -3.94 3.24 -13.40
C ASP A 80 -5.44 2.94 -13.53
N GLN A 81 -5.97 3.02 -14.76
CA GLN A 81 -7.41 2.89 -15.01
C GLN A 81 -7.98 1.55 -14.55
N GLU A 82 -7.23 0.46 -14.71
CA GLU A 82 -7.69 -0.87 -14.34
C GLU A 82 -7.69 -1.05 -12.82
N VAL A 83 -6.65 -0.55 -12.16
CA VAL A 83 -6.56 -0.52 -10.69
C VAL A 83 -7.67 0.34 -10.11
N SER A 84 -7.86 1.56 -10.63
CA SER A 84 -8.89 2.49 -10.23
C SER A 84 -10.28 1.87 -10.33
N ALA A 85 -10.56 1.15 -11.43
CA ALA A 85 -11.81 0.43 -11.61
C ALA A 85 -12.02 -0.66 -10.55
N ILE A 86 -10.98 -1.34 -10.08
CA ILE A 86 -11.08 -2.34 -9.01
C ILE A 86 -11.35 -1.67 -7.65
N VAL A 87 -10.59 -0.62 -7.31
CA VAL A 87 -10.71 0.02 -5.99
C VAL A 87 -11.97 0.86 -5.82
N THR A 88 -12.58 1.31 -6.91
CA THR A 88 -13.86 2.05 -6.91
C THR A 88 -15.10 1.17 -7.02
N LYS A 89 -14.96 -0.16 -7.20
CA LYS A 89 -16.08 -1.09 -7.18
C LYS A 89 -16.90 -0.95 -5.89
N THR A 90 -18.19 -1.26 -5.99
CA THR A 90 -19.06 -1.37 -4.82
C THR A 90 -18.65 -2.57 -3.96
N GLY A 91 -18.77 -2.45 -2.64
CA GLY A 91 -18.45 -3.52 -1.70
C GLY A 91 -17.58 -3.06 -0.53
N LEU A 92 -17.22 -4.02 0.33
CA LEU A 92 -16.41 -3.76 1.51
C LEU A 92 -14.95 -3.44 1.11
N PRO A 93 -14.28 -2.50 1.81
CA PRO A 93 -12.85 -2.23 1.59
C PRO A 93 -11.99 -3.49 1.64
N SER A 94 -12.25 -4.41 2.57
CA SER A 94 -11.55 -5.70 2.66
C SER A 94 -11.62 -6.52 1.38
N GLY A 95 -12.82 -6.64 0.80
CA GLY A 95 -13.04 -7.38 -0.44
C GLY A 95 -12.35 -6.73 -1.63
N ARG A 96 -12.45 -5.40 -1.77
CA ARG A 96 -11.79 -4.67 -2.87
C ARG A 96 -10.27 -4.82 -2.80
N ALA A 97 -9.67 -4.72 -1.61
CA ALA A 97 -8.23 -4.88 -1.42
C ALA A 97 -7.77 -6.32 -1.73
N ALA A 98 -8.55 -7.34 -1.35
CA ALA A 98 -8.24 -8.73 -1.67
C ALA A 98 -8.32 -9.01 -3.18
N ILE A 99 -9.33 -8.48 -3.87
CA ILE A 99 -9.46 -8.60 -5.34
C ILE A 99 -8.27 -7.95 -6.04
N LEU A 100 -7.86 -6.76 -5.60
CA LEU A 100 -6.70 -6.08 -6.17
C LEU A 100 -5.41 -6.89 -5.99
N LEU A 101 -5.20 -7.50 -4.82
CA LEU A 101 -4.04 -8.36 -4.59
C LEU A 101 -4.05 -9.61 -5.48
N GLN A 102 -5.21 -10.24 -5.66
CA GLN A 102 -5.34 -11.40 -6.54
C GLN A 102 -4.99 -11.04 -7.99
N TRP A 103 -5.56 -9.94 -8.47
CA TRP A 103 -5.27 -9.37 -9.79
C TRP A 103 -3.77 -9.10 -10.01
N ALA A 104 -3.09 -8.53 -9.01
CA ALA A 104 -1.67 -8.24 -9.10
C ALA A 104 -0.82 -9.52 -9.19
N LYS A 105 -1.18 -10.55 -8.44
CA LYS A 105 -0.52 -11.86 -8.47
C LYS A 105 -0.66 -12.54 -9.82
N GLU A 106 -1.83 -12.47 -10.45
CA GLU A 106 -2.08 -13.00 -11.78
C GLU A 106 -1.15 -12.35 -12.82
N ARG A 107 -1.03 -11.02 -12.78
CA ARG A 107 -0.10 -10.28 -13.66
C ARG A 107 1.36 -10.65 -13.42
N GLN A 108 1.77 -10.75 -12.16
CA GLN A 108 3.14 -11.14 -11.83
C GLN A 108 3.48 -12.54 -12.34
N ALA A 109 2.52 -13.48 -12.30
CA ALA A 109 2.68 -14.82 -12.87
C ALA A 109 2.84 -14.76 -14.40
N THR A 110 2.03 -13.96 -15.10
CA THR A 110 2.13 -13.80 -16.57
C THR A 110 3.48 -13.24 -17.01
N VAL A 111 4.04 -12.28 -16.26
CA VAL A 111 5.39 -11.73 -16.56
C VAL A 111 6.49 -12.79 -16.34
N LYS A 112 6.34 -13.69 -15.37
CA LYS A 112 7.28 -14.80 -15.15
C LYS A 112 7.17 -15.88 -16.22
N GLU A 113 5.96 -16.19 -16.70
CA GLU A 113 5.75 -17.19 -17.76
C GLU A 113 6.21 -16.69 -19.14
N SER A 114 6.02 -15.41 -19.46
CA SER A 114 6.50 -14.81 -20.71
C SER A 114 8.03 -14.65 -20.79
N GLY A 115 8.75 -14.88 -19.69
CA GLY A 115 10.23 -14.91 -19.64
C GLY A 115 10.84 -16.25 -20.05
N TYR A 116 10.03 -17.26 -20.38
CA TYR A 116 10.44 -18.55 -20.93
C TYR A 116 10.11 -18.63 -22.43
N GLU A 117 10.76 -17.79 -23.24
CA GLU A 117 10.93 -18.09 -24.67
C GLU A 117 12.44 -18.21 -24.95
N LEU A 118 12.92 -19.46 -24.97
CA LEU A 118 14.17 -19.88 -25.61
C LEU A 118 13.83 -20.74 -26.82
#